data_AF-A0A958V0H3-F1
#
_entry.id   AF-A0A958V0H3-F1
#
_cell.length_a   1.000
_cell.length_b   1.000
_cell.length_c   1.000
_cell.angle_alpha   90.00
_cell.angle_beta   90.00
_cell.angle_gamma   90.00
#
_symmetry.space_group_name_H-M   'P 1'
#
loop_
_entity.id
_entity.type
_entity.pdbx_description
1 polymer ?
#
loop_
_entity_poly.entity_id
_entity_poly.type
_entity_poly.pdbx_seq_one_letter_code
_entity_poly.pdbx_strand_id
1 'polypeptide(L)'
;MGYRINLSNANSIGKLIEGNVMSFLEQTFIDENYFEGNIKYIDDLLSDSNEDFISSNPRRFNLRRIDFNYEWRIVKEIMNSIYNELKENPDKRRLLKYNIRPEILNFFKDLSKLIGGYKYRYLLLPGFEDNEINNLLVSRDQLRRLLTIEVSESYLIIQLKNLPEKNDIQILDSFIHMDKAIERVDEWPAVLVWEKYAWNNTRGIFIPIEDIDDVRSIIDSHNYERNYFSYLQRHYGHRKTKKISQLIHLSDLHLGVEGEETKNLRLIEILKKHRRQTDSEIPMYPIISGDLVDSPTSKNVRLYQSFESQLESIGLANPISVLGNHDVHLKGFIRSNQDGKNILTNLVTRELITVVDKLKLIIVRFNSNIDGKWAQGKIGLDQLADIGNQLDRLVGKDDYYKIALLHHHPFEMERPNWMKKTWYEEILGHLNFDVEMSNILLDATTFIEWLNARNINFIIHGHKHIPKLFKRNDIDVVAGGSSTGKVDHMEDQKTFLTYNLINYDMEQFKPISSTIIFEDLIGSGTKNYQVQIY
;
A
#
# COMPACT_ATOMS: atom_id res chain seq x y z
N MET A 1 10.26 24.23 -16.15
CA MET A 1 9.02 24.69 -15.48
C MET A 1 8.95 24.03 -14.12
N GLY A 2 8.43 24.71 -13.11
CA GLY A 2 8.26 24.22 -11.74
C GLY A 2 6.81 24.41 -11.30
N TYR A 3 6.27 23.44 -10.58
CA TYR A 3 4.93 23.52 -10.02
C TYR A 3 4.86 22.90 -8.62
N ARG A 4 4.19 23.57 -7.68
CA ARG A 4 4.08 23.11 -6.29
C ARG A 4 2.72 22.49 -6.02
N ILE A 5 2.69 21.30 -5.42
CA ILE A 5 1.49 20.46 -5.20
C ILE A 5 1.38 19.95 -3.76
N ASN A 6 0.20 19.49 -3.36
CA ASN A 6 0.04 18.69 -2.15
C ASN A 6 0.24 17.20 -2.47
N LEU A 7 0.75 16.42 -1.51
CA LEU A 7 0.99 14.98 -1.70
C LEU A 7 -0.31 14.21 -2.00
N SER A 8 -1.40 14.57 -1.31
CA SER A 8 -2.76 14.03 -1.53
C SER A 8 -3.22 14.10 -2.99
N ASN A 9 -2.75 15.10 -3.74
CA ASN A 9 -3.14 15.33 -5.13
C ASN A 9 -2.05 14.87 -6.13
N ALA A 10 -0.87 14.48 -5.64
CA ALA A 10 0.27 14.13 -6.50
C ALA A 10 -0.07 13.02 -7.49
N ASN A 11 -0.86 12.03 -7.06
CA ASN A 11 -1.28 10.96 -7.94
C ASN A 11 -2.19 11.45 -9.08
N SER A 12 -3.27 12.19 -8.76
CA SER A 12 -4.19 12.73 -9.75
C SER A 12 -3.46 13.67 -10.73
N ILE A 13 -2.63 14.56 -10.20
CA ILE A 13 -1.86 15.50 -11.01
C ILE A 13 -0.88 14.76 -11.92
N GLY A 14 -0.21 13.72 -11.41
CA GLY A 14 0.62 12.83 -12.21
C GLY A 14 -0.15 12.18 -13.36
N LYS A 15 -1.34 11.63 -13.10
CA LYS A 15 -2.23 11.09 -14.15
C LYS A 15 -2.55 12.13 -15.23
N LEU A 16 -2.87 13.35 -14.84
CA LEU A 16 -3.15 14.44 -15.79
C LEU A 16 -1.91 14.82 -16.61
N ILE A 17 -0.74 14.92 -15.99
CA ILE A 17 0.54 15.21 -16.67
C ILE A 17 0.90 14.13 -17.69
N GLU A 18 0.57 12.87 -17.39
CA GLU A 18 0.82 11.73 -18.28
C GLU A 18 -0.21 11.59 -19.42
N GLY A 19 -1.33 12.33 -19.37
CA GLY A 19 -2.39 12.25 -20.37
C GLY A 19 -3.48 11.23 -20.05
N ASN A 20 -3.49 10.67 -18.83
CA ASN A 20 -4.51 9.76 -18.35
C ASN A 20 -5.74 10.54 -17.84
N VAL A 21 -6.37 11.31 -18.73
CA VAL A 21 -7.48 12.22 -18.40
C VAL A 21 -8.65 11.49 -17.76
N MET A 22 -9.02 10.32 -18.27
CA MET A 22 -10.11 9.53 -17.69
C MET A 22 -9.80 9.12 -16.25
N SER A 23 -8.59 8.60 -15.99
CA SER A 23 -8.18 8.19 -14.65
C SER A 23 -8.05 9.37 -13.68
N PHE A 24 -7.65 10.55 -14.17
CA PHE A 24 -7.66 11.79 -13.39
C PHE A 24 -9.09 12.16 -12.97
N LEU A 25 -10.04 12.10 -13.90
CA LEU A 25 -11.45 12.42 -13.61
C LEU A 25 -12.09 11.39 -12.70
N GLU A 26 -11.89 10.10 -12.95
CA GLU A 26 -12.35 9.02 -12.08
C GLU A 26 -11.88 9.24 -10.64
N GLN A 27 -10.60 9.58 -10.45
CA GLN A 27 -10.05 9.87 -9.12
C GLN A 27 -10.63 11.14 -8.50
N THR A 28 -10.84 12.19 -9.31
CA THR A 28 -11.40 13.47 -8.85
C THR A 28 -12.80 13.31 -8.26
N PHE A 29 -13.60 12.35 -8.73
CA PHE A 29 -14.97 12.12 -8.24
C PHE A 29 -15.06 11.01 -7.17
N ILE A 30 -13.94 10.53 -6.61
CA ILE A 30 -13.95 9.49 -5.55
C ILE A 30 -14.58 10.03 -4.25
N ASP A 31 -14.10 11.16 -3.77
CA ASP A 31 -14.57 11.78 -2.53
C ASP A 31 -14.38 13.31 -2.56
N GLU A 32 -14.79 13.97 -1.48
CA GLU A 32 -14.71 15.42 -1.31
C GLU A 32 -13.26 15.94 -1.31
N ASN A 33 -12.34 15.23 -0.66
CA ASN A 33 -10.94 15.64 -0.57
C ASN A 33 -10.27 15.63 -1.95
N TYR A 34 -10.49 14.58 -2.75
CA TYR A 34 -9.99 14.52 -4.13
C TYR A 34 -10.64 15.57 -5.01
N PHE A 35 -11.96 15.77 -4.89
CA PHE A 35 -12.68 16.74 -5.70
C PHE A 35 -12.18 18.16 -5.43
N GLU A 36 -12.27 18.62 -4.19
CA GLU A 36 -11.87 19.97 -3.80
C GLU A 36 -10.38 20.22 -4.06
N GLY A 37 -9.52 19.26 -3.72
CA GLY A 37 -8.09 19.39 -3.94
C GLY A 37 -7.71 19.49 -5.41
N ASN A 38 -8.34 18.70 -6.29
CA ASN A 38 -8.07 18.75 -7.73
C ASN A 38 -8.67 20.01 -8.38
N ILE A 39 -9.86 20.45 -7.98
CA ILE A 39 -10.44 21.73 -8.43
C ILE A 39 -9.51 22.90 -8.05
N LYS A 40 -9.07 22.94 -6.79
CA LYS A 40 -8.14 23.96 -6.29
C LYS A 40 -6.81 23.94 -7.03
N TYR A 41 -6.28 22.75 -7.35
CA TYR A 41 -5.08 22.64 -8.17
C TYR A 41 -5.24 23.31 -9.54
N ILE A 42 -6.38 23.12 -10.22
CA ILE A 42 -6.62 23.72 -11.53
C ILE A 42 -6.83 25.24 -11.40
N ASP A 43 -7.55 25.68 -10.37
CA ASP A 43 -7.70 27.11 -10.05
C ASP A 43 -6.32 27.77 -9.86
N ASP A 44 -5.47 27.18 -9.02
CA ASP A 44 -4.11 27.65 -8.79
C ASP A 44 -3.35 27.67 -10.13
N LEU A 45 -3.30 26.55 -10.86
CA LEU A 45 -2.58 26.42 -12.12
C LEU A 45 -2.97 27.50 -13.15
N LEU A 46 -4.23 27.91 -13.19
CA LEU A 46 -4.75 28.90 -14.14
C LEU A 46 -4.84 30.34 -13.59
N SER A 47 -4.64 30.56 -12.30
CA SER A 47 -4.73 31.88 -11.64
C SER A 47 -3.58 32.82 -11.98
N ASP A 48 -3.87 34.02 -12.48
CA ASP A 48 -2.86 35.01 -12.86
C ASP A 48 -1.85 35.37 -11.75
N SER A 49 -2.23 35.23 -10.47
CA SER A 49 -1.40 35.50 -9.30
C SER A 49 -0.69 34.26 -8.72
N ASN A 50 -0.67 33.13 -9.42
CA ASN A 50 -0.17 31.88 -8.83
C ASN A 50 1.35 31.88 -8.62
N GLU A 51 1.75 32.01 -7.36
CA GLU A 51 3.15 31.93 -6.93
C GLU A 51 3.71 30.51 -6.89
N ASP A 52 2.87 29.48 -6.98
CA ASP A 52 3.25 28.07 -6.99
C ASP A 52 3.61 27.56 -8.39
N PHE A 53 3.36 28.36 -9.43
CA PHE A 53 3.84 28.13 -10.78
C PHE A 53 5.08 28.98 -11.07
N ILE A 54 6.18 28.33 -11.44
CA ILE A 54 7.45 29.00 -11.73
C ILE A 54 7.95 28.53 -13.10
N SER A 55 8.12 29.43 -14.05
CA SER A 55 8.60 29.05 -15.40
C SER A 55 9.77 29.92 -15.83
N SER A 56 10.79 29.27 -16.39
CA SER A 56 11.89 29.94 -17.10
C SER A 56 11.45 30.49 -18.47
N ASN A 57 10.28 30.08 -18.98
CA ASN A 57 9.65 30.65 -20.18
C ASN A 57 8.16 30.97 -19.92
N PRO A 58 7.86 32.02 -19.15
CA PRO A 58 6.50 32.35 -18.73
C PRO A 58 5.62 32.81 -19.90
N ARG A 59 6.20 33.40 -20.95
CA ARG A 59 5.43 33.92 -22.10
C ARG A 59 4.64 32.83 -22.83
N ARG A 60 5.22 31.66 -23.08
CA ARG A 60 4.55 30.55 -23.80
C ARG A 60 3.33 30.02 -23.04
N PHE A 61 3.44 29.91 -21.71
CA PHE A 61 2.36 29.42 -20.87
C PHE A 61 1.29 30.51 -20.69
N ASN A 62 1.69 31.74 -20.36
CA ASN A 62 0.77 32.85 -20.09
C ASN A 62 -0.14 33.17 -21.28
N LEU A 63 0.36 33.07 -22.52
CA LEU A 63 -0.46 33.29 -23.72
C LEU A 63 -1.63 32.30 -23.85
N ARG A 64 -1.41 31.03 -23.54
CA ARG A 64 -2.46 29.99 -23.59
C ARG A 64 -3.31 29.96 -22.33
N ARG A 65 -2.78 30.45 -21.21
CA ARG A 65 -3.42 30.41 -19.90
C ARG A 65 -4.73 31.17 -19.85
N ILE A 66 -4.81 32.32 -20.52
CA ILE A 66 -6.01 33.16 -20.56
C ILE A 66 -7.18 32.38 -21.18
N ASP A 67 -6.93 31.69 -22.30
CA ASP A 67 -7.92 30.86 -22.98
C ASP A 67 -8.40 29.72 -22.07
N PHE A 68 -7.45 29.01 -21.43
CA PHE A 68 -7.79 27.96 -20.47
C PHE A 68 -8.55 28.47 -19.25
N ASN A 69 -8.28 29.68 -18.76
CA ASN A 69 -8.97 30.24 -17.59
C ASN A 69 -10.46 30.50 -17.91
N TYR A 70 -10.75 31.01 -19.11
CA TYR A 70 -12.13 31.17 -19.56
C TYR A 70 -12.87 29.82 -19.68
N GLU A 71 -12.27 28.85 -20.38
CA GLU A 71 -12.85 27.52 -20.52
C GLU A 71 -13.03 26.81 -19.17
N TRP A 72 -12.06 26.98 -18.26
CA TRP A 72 -12.08 26.37 -16.94
C TRP A 72 -13.29 26.80 -16.12
N ARG A 73 -13.69 28.08 -16.17
CA ARG A 73 -14.87 28.56 -15.44
C ARG A 73 -16.13 27.78 -15.82
N ILE A 74 -16.30 27.50 -17.12
CA ILE A 74 -17.43 26.73 -17.64
C ILE A 74 -17.32 25.26 -17.21
N VAL A 75 -16.14 24.65 -17.39
CA VAL A 75 -15.90 23.25 -17.03
C VAL A 75 -16.08 23.01 -15.52
N LYS A 76 -15.60 23.93 -14.69
CA LYS A 76 -15.72 23.89 -13.23
C LYS A 76 -17.17 23.90 -12.78
N GLU A 77 -18.01 24.76 -13.36
CA GLU A 77 -19.45 24.80 -13.06
C GLU A 77 -20.13 23.46 -13.39
N ILE A 78 -19.81 22.87 -14.55
CA ILE A 78 -20.33 21.56 -14.95
C ILE A 78 -19.86 20.48 -13.96
N MET A 79 -18.57 20.47 -13.60
CA MET A 79 -18.03 19.50 -12.66
C MET A 79 -18.67 19.61 -11.27
N ASN A 80 -18.88 20.82 -10.76
CA ASN A 80 -19.57 21.05 -9.49
C ASN A 80 -21.02 20.54 -9.52
N SER A 81 -21.74 20.81 -10.61
CA SER A 81 -23.10 20.30 -10.78
C SER A 81 -23.15 18.77 -10.76
N ILE A 82 -22.22 18.12 -11.46
CA ILE A 82 -22.11 16.66 -11.49
C ILE A 82 -21.78 16.14 -10.09
N TYR A 83 -20.79 16.72 -9.40
CA TYR A 83 -20.37 16.28 -8.08
C TYR A 83 -21.52 16.35 -7.06
N ASN A 84 -22.28 17.45 -7.05
CA ASN A 84 -23.43 17.60 -6.17
C ASN A 84 -24.51 16.54 -6.45
N GLU A 85 -24.81 16.25 -7.71
CA GLU A 85 -25.75 15.18 -8.08
C GLU A 85 -25.29 13.80 -7.56
N LEU A 86 -23.98 13.51 -7.65
CA LEU A 86 -23.39 12.26 -7.17
C LEU A 86 -23.32 12.16 -5.65
N LYS A 87 -23.21 13.31 -4.96
CA LYS A 87 -23.26 13.38 -3.49
C LYS A 87 -24.66 13.03 -2.99
N GLU A 88 -25.69 13.48 -3.71
CA GLU A 88 -27.09 13.14 -3.42
C GLU A 88 -27.48 11.74 -3.89
N ASN A 89 -26.82 11.20 -4.91
CA ASN A 89 -27.14 9.88 -5.51
C ASN A 89 -25.86 9.04 -5.73
N PRO A 90 -25.30 8.41 -4.68
CA PRO A 90 -24.04 7.68 -4.77
C PRO A 90 -24.04 6.54 -5.81
N ASP A 91 -25.19 5.90 -6.02
CA ASP A 91 -25.35 4.80 -6.97
C ASP A 91 -25.08 5.21 -8.43
N LYS A 92 -25.24 6.50 -8.76
CA LYS A 92 -24.95 7.03 -10.10
C LYS A 92 -23.46 7.15 -10.38
N ARG A 93 -22.57 7.05 -9.37
CA ARG A 93 -21.11 7.14 -9.56
C ARG A 93 -20.58 6.10 -10.54
N ARG A 94 -21.17 4.90 -10.57
CA ARG A 94 -20.79 3.83 -11.51
C ARG A 94 -21.05 4.19 -12.98
N LEU A 95 -22.04 5.07 -13.23
CA LEU A 95 -22.38 5.52 -14.58
C LEU A 95 -21.50 6.67 -15.07
N LEU A 96 -20.73 7.31 -14.17
CA LEU A 96 -19.93 8.48 -14.50
C LEU A 96 -18.91 8.20 -15.60
N LYS A 97 -18.26 7.03 -15.55
CA LYS A 97 -17.26 6.57 -16.52
C LYS A 97 -17.78 6.59 -17.97
N TYR A 98 -19.10 6.44 -18.14
CA TYR A 98 -19.76 6.36 -19.43
C TYR A 98 -20.40 7.68 -19.88
N ASN A 99 -20.54 8.65 -18.97
CA ASN A 99 -21.31 9.88 -19.19
C ASN A 99 -20.50 11.18 -18.95
N ILE A 100 -19.17 11.11 -18.87
CA ILE A 100 -18.36 12.33 -18.80
C ILE A 100 -18.57 13.15 -20.08
N ARG A 101 -18.96 14.42 -19.91
CA ARG A 101 -19.26 15.32 -21.02
C ARG A 101 -18.00 15.59 -21.87
N PRO A 102 -18.08 15.60 -23.22
CA PRO A 102 -16.94 15.84 -24.11
C PRO A 102 -16.19 17.14 -23.82
N GLU A 103 -16.87 18.19 -23.35
CA GLU A 103 -16.30 19.48 -23.00
C GLU A 103 -15.26 19.35 -21.87
N ILE A 104 -15.58 18.56 -20.83
CA ILE A 104 -14.66 18.26 -19.73
C ILE A 104 -13.44 17.49 -20.26
N LEU A 105 -13.68 16.46 -21.08
CA LEU A 105 -12.63 15.61 -21.63
C LEU A 105 -11.66 16.39 -22.52
N ASN A 106 -12.19 17.23 -23.41
CA ASN A 106 -11.39 18.04 -24.33
C ASN A 106 -10.55 19.07 -23.58
N PHE A 107 -11.15 19.76 -22.59
CA PHE A 107 -10.43 20.71 -21.74
C PHE A 107 -9.23 20.04 -21.06
N PHE A 108 -9.43 18.92 -20.34
CA PHE A 108 -8.34 18.26 -19.62
C PHE A 108 -7.33 17.59 -20.56
N LYS A 109 -7.75 17.16 -21.75
CA LYS A 109 -6.84 16.67 -22.79
C LYS A 109 -5.90 17.76 -23.28
N ASP A 110 -6.40 18.96 -23.51
CA ASP A 110 -5.59 20.07 -23.99
C ASP A 110 -4.73 20.69 -22.87
N LEU A 111 -5.27 20.76 -21.65
CA LEU A 111 -4.51 21.14 -20.47
C LEU A 111 -3.36 20.15 -20.20
N SER A 112 -3.63 18.84 -20.32
CA SER A 112 -2.62 17.79 -20.22
C SER A 112 -1.49 17.97 -21.24
N LYS A 113 -1.80 18.32 -22.49
CA LYS A 113 -0.76 18.61 -23.50
C LYS A 113 0.11 19.82 -23.11
N LEU A 114 -0.48 20.83 -22.47
CA LEU A 114 0.22 22.02 -22.03
C LEU A 114 1.22 21.69 -20.91
N ILE A 115 0.78 20.98 -19.87
CA ILE A 115 1.63 20.68 -18.70
C ILE A 115 2.48 19.40 -18.86
N GLY A 116 2.05 18.48 -19.72
CA GLY A 116 2.70 17.20 -20.02
C GLY A 116 3.56 17.22 -21.28
N GLY A 117 3.83 18.38 -21.87
CA GLY A 117 4.63 18.51 -23.10
C GLY A 117 6.14 18.39 -22.92
N TYR A 118 6.62 18.27 -21.68
CA TYR A 118 8.05 18.20 -21.34
C TYR A 118 8.63 16.81 -21.70
N LYS A 119 9.95 16.67 -21.83
CA LYS A 119 10.59 15.35 -22.05
C LYS A 119 10.91 14.66 -20.74
N TYR A 120 11.45 15.41 -19.78
CA TYR A 120 11.74 14.93 -18.42
C TYR A 120 10.83 15.60 -17.40
N ARG A 121 10.49 14.83 -16.37
CA ARG A 121 9.86 15.33 -15.16
C ARG A 121 10.66 14.87 -13.95
N TYR A 122 10.66 15.73 -12.95
CA TYR A 122 11.25 15.51 -11.65
C TYR A 122 10.15 15.71 -10.62
N LEU A 123 10.00 14.79 -9.69
CA LEU A 123 9.19 14.97 -8.50
C LEU A 123 10.13 14.97 -7.30
N LEU A 124 10.17 16.09 -6.60
CA LEU A 124 10.95 16.26 -5.38
C LEU A 124 10.16 15.69 -4.20
N LEU A 125 10.71 14.69 -3.55
CA LEU A 125 10.07 13.92 -2.48
C LEU A 125 10.82 14.19 -1.17
N PRO A 126 10.36 15.13 -0.32
CA PRO A 126 10.89 15.28 1.04
C PRO A 126 10.58 14.03 1.88
N GLY A 127 11.42 13.72 2.85
CA GLY A 127 11.09 12.79 3.92
C GLY A 127 10.05 13.35 4.91
N PHE A 128 9.75 12.58 5.95
CA PHE A 128 8.68 12.87 6.93
C PHE A 128 9.16 13.63 8.16
N GLU A 129 10.46 13.83 8.28
CA GLU A 129 11.08 14.49 9.43
C GLU A 129 11.38 15.96 9.11
N ASP A 130 11.26 16.82 10.12
CA ASP A 130 11.67 18.21 10.03
C ASP A 130 13.20 18.31 10.11
N ASN A 131 13.85 18.41 8.96
CA ASN A 131 15.30 18.55 8.83
C ASN A 131 15.67 19.43 7.63
N GLU A 132 16.95 19.79 7.52
CA GLU A 132 17.43 20.74 6.52
C GLU A 132 17.12 20.31 5.08
N ILE A 133 17.44 19.07 4.71
CA ILE A 133 17.21 18.57 3.34
C ILE A 133 15.72 18.55 2.99
N ASN A 134 14.87 18.09 3.90
CA ASN A 134 13.42 18.03 3.68
C ASN A 134 12.82 19.43 3.53
N ASN A 135 13.25 20.37 4.37
CA ASN A 135 12.83 21.78 4.28
C ASN A 135 13.28 22.44 2.97
N LEU A 136 14.49 22.13 2.49
CA LEU A 136 14.96 22.60 1.19
C LEU A 136 14.15 22.01 0.03
N LEU A 137 13.72 20.75 0.12
CA LEU A 137 12.93 20.10 -0.92
C LEU A 137 11.52 20.68 -1.07
N VAL A 138 10.95 21.31 -0.04
CA VAL A 138 9.64 21.99 -0.11
C VAL A 138 9.76 23.52 -0.26
N SER A 139 10.98 24.05 -0.16
CA SER A 139 11.28 25.47 -0.26
C SER A 139 11.06 26.02 -1.66
N ARG A 140 10.22 27.04 -1.76
CA ARG A 140 9.96 27.75 -3.01
C ARG A 140 11.22 28.42 -3.57
N ASP A 141 12.05 28.99 -2.70
CA ASP A 141 13.27 29.66 -3.14
C ASP A 141 14.31 28.66 -3.67
N GLN A 142 14.34 27.46 -3.09
CA GLN A 142 15.15 26.39 -3.63
C GLN A 142 14.64 25.93 -5.01
N LEU A 143 13.33 25.80 -5.21
CA LEU A 143 12.76 25.52 -6.54
C LEU A 143 13.17 26.59 -7.56
N ARG A 144 13.13 27.88 -7.19
CA ARG A 144 13.60 28.97 -8.07
C ARG A 144 15.07 28.79 -8.47
N ARG A 145 15.94 28.45 -7.52
CA ARG A 145 17.36 28.17 -7.78
C ARG A 145 17.57 26.96 -8.69
N LEU A 146 16.78 25.89 -8.53
CA LEU A 146 16.85 24.74 -9.44
C LEU A 146 16.42 25.11 -10.87
N LEU A 147 15.46 26.02 -11.01
CA LEU A 147 14.98 26.48 -12.31
C LEU A 147 15.93 27.47 -13.03
N THR A 148 16.92 28.04 -12.33
CA THR A 148 17.97 28.84 -12.98
C THR A 148 19.00 27.99 -13.73
N ILE A 149 18.97 26.67 -13.54
CA ILE A 149 19.77 25.75 -14.33
C ILE A 149 19.23 25.79 -15.77
N GLU A 150 19.99 26.39 -16.68
CA GLU A 150 19.68 26.41 -18.11
C GLU A 150 19.86 25.01 -18.67
N VAL A 151 18.79 24.43 -19.21
CA VAL A 151 18.82 23.07 -19.75
C VAL A 151 18.40 23.05 -21.22
N SER A 152 19.19 22.37 -22.05
CA SER A 152 18.98 22.32 -23.51
C SER A 152 17.65 21.65 -23.91
N GLU A 153 17.12 20.74 -23.10
CA GLU A 153 15.80 20.15 -23.25
C GLU A 153 14.81 20.62 -22.15
N SER A 154 13.55 20.80 -22.52
CA SER A 154 12.53 21.32 -21.58
C SER A 154 12.11 20.26 -20.55
N TYR A 155 12.20 20.62 -19.26
CA TYR A 155 11.79 19.80 -18.13
C TYR A 155 10.68 20.42 -17.25
N LEU A 156 10.02 19.57 -16.46
CA LEU A 156 9.06 19.93 -15.41
C LEU A 156 9.55 19.44 -14.04
N ILE A 157 9.69 20.34 -13.07
CA ILE A 157 9.91 19.99 -11.65
C ILE A 157 8.57 20.12 -10.92
N ILE A 158 8.19 19.06 -10.23
CA ILE A 158 7.05 19.02 -9.33
C ILE A 158 7.62 19.01 -7.92
N GLN A 159 7.13 19.91 -7.08
CA GLN A 159 7.61 20.08 -5.71
C GLN A 159 6.43 19.96 -4.74
N LEU A 160 6.60 19.32 -3.59
CA LEU A 160 5.57 19.36 -2.55
C LEU A 160 5.52 20.74 -1.88
N LYS A 161 4.32 21.23 -1.54
CA LYS A 161 4.14 22.52 -0.86
C LYS A 161 4.61 22.48 0.60
N ASN A 162 4.42 21.35 1.27
CA ASN A 162 4.70 21.11 2.68
C ASN A 162 5.38 19.75 2.87
N LEU A 163 5.99 19.55 4.03
CA LEU A 163 6.44 18.22 4.45
C LEU A 163 5.22 17.29 4.58
N PRO A 164 5.35 16.02 4.14
CA PRO A 164 4.27 15.06 4.26
C PRO A 164 4.13 14.58 5.70
N GLU A 165 2.90 14.40 6.15
CA GLU A 165 2.60 13.70 7.39
C GLU A 165 2.54 12.18 7.13
N LYS A 166 2.84 11.35 8.16
CA LYS A 166 2.82 9.88 8.02
C LYS A 166 1.46 9.34 7.57
N ASN A 167 0.37 10.04 7.90
CA ASN A 167 -1.00 9.66 7.55
C ASN A 167 -1.43 10.12 6.14
N ASP A 168 -0.63 10.96 5.46
CA ASP A 168 -0.99 11.55 4.17
C ASP A 168 -0.88 10.55 2.99
N ILE A 169 -0.26 9.38 3.19
CA ILE A 169 0.04 8.43 2.12
C ILE A 169 -1.04 7.34 2.01
N GLN A 170 -2.25 7.77 1.69
CA GLN A 170 -3.29 6.87 1.19
C GLN A 170 -3.43 7.06 -0.31
N ILE A 171 -2.52 6.45 -1.08
CA ILE A 171 -2.51 6.59 -2.53
C ILE A 171 -3.19 5.38 -3.16
N LEU A 172 -4.46 5.60 -3.56
CA LEU A 172 -5.22 4.64 -4.34
C LEU A 172 -4.90 4.79 -5.82
N ASP A 173 -4.63 3.66 -6.50
CA ASP A 173 -4.45 3.57 -7.95
C ASP A 173 -3.38 4.57 -8.45
N SER A 174 -2.16 4.40 -7.95
CA SER A 174 -1.06 5.31 -8.27
C SER A 174 -0.67 5.24 -9.75
N PHE A 175 -0.24 6.35 -10.35
CA PHE A 175 0.35 6.31 -11.69
C PHE A 175 1.70 5.59 -11.64
N ILE A 176 2.09 4.95 -12.74
CA ILE A 176 3.18 3.95 -12.78
C ILE A 176 4.52 4.35 -12.14
N HIS A 177 4.88 5.63 -12.12
CA HIS A 177 6.12 6.08 -11.47
C HIS A 177 5.94 6.43 -9.99
N MET A 178 4.74 6.79 -9.57
CA MET A 178 4.43 6.96 -8.14
C MET A 178 4.50 5.63 -7.40
N ASP A 179 4.13 4.51 -8.03
CA ASP A 179 4.30 3.18 -7.45
C ASP A 179 5.76 2.95 -7.03
N LYS A 180 6.73 3.35 -7.88
CA LYS A 180 8.17 3.25 -7.56
C LYS A 180 8.58 4.11 -6.37
N ALA A 181 7.96 5.28 -6.21
CA ALA A 181 8.24 6.18 -5.10
C ALA A 181 7.62 5.65 -3.79
N ILE A 182 6.43 5.05 -3.87
CA ILE A 182 5.72 4.43 -2.75
C ILE A 182 6.42 3.15 -2.29
N GLU A 183 6.84 2.29 -3.22
CA GLU A 183 7.58 1.05 -2.93
C GLU A 183 8.86 1.30 -2.12
N ARG A 184 9.43 2.51 -2.24
CA ARG A 184 10.65 2.98 -1.58
C ARG A 184 10.39 4.19 -0.69
N VAL A 185 9.18 4.30 -0.13
CA VAL A 185 8.76 5.45 0.69
C VAL A 185 9.66 5.66 1.91
N ASP A 186 10.23 4.57 2.42
CA ASP A 186 11.14 4.55 3.55
C ASP A 186 12.55 5.10 3.25
N GLU A 187 12.88 5.27 1.97
CA GLU A 187 14.12 5.88 1.49
C GLU A 187 13.94 7.35 1.10
N TRP A 188 12.80 7.97 1.43
CA TRP A 188 12.62 9.42 1.28
C TRP A 188 13.46 10.15 2.35
N PRO A 189 14.16 11.26 2.02
CA PRO A 189 14.01 12.09 0.82
C PRO A 189 14.60 11.51 -0.48
N ALA A 190 13.98 11.87 -1.60
CA ALA A 190 14.33 11.36 -2.91
C ALA A 190 13.96 12.31 -4.07
N VAL A 191 14.45 11.98 -5.27
CA VAL A 191 13.99 12.53 -6.53
C VAL A 191 13.49 11.39 -7.41
N LEU A 192 12.23 11.49 -7.84
CA LEU A 192 11.68 10.62 -8.88
C LEU A 192 11.85 11.31 -10.23
N VAL A 193 12.60 10.70 -11.14
CA VAL A 193 12.83 11.21 -12.49
C VAL A 193 12.14 10.31 -13.49
N TRP A 194 11.35 10.84 -14.41
CA TRP A 194 10.81 10.05 -15.53
C TRP A 194 10.87 10.77 -16.87
N GLU A 195 11.13 9.96 -17.90
CA GLU A 195 11.27 10.37 -19.29
C GLU A 195 10.11 9.84 -20.12
N LYS A 196 9.58 10.72 -20.97
CA LYS A 196 8.68 10.35 -22.07
C LYS A 196 9.49 10.12 -23.34
N TYR A 197 9.61 8.85 -23.75
CA TYR A 197 10.46 8.45 -24.87
C TYR A 197 9.68 8.01 -26.11
N ALA A 198 8.40 7.68 -25.98
CA ALA A 198 7.50 7.47 -27.12
C ALA A 198 6.05 7.84 -26.78
N TRP A 199 5.14 7.74 -27.76
CA TRP A 199 3.71 7.93 -27.53
C TRP A 199 3.20 6.91 -26.51
N ASN A 200 2.70 7.39 -25.37
CA ASN A 200 2.24 6.61 -24.21
C ASN A 200 3.29 5.72 -23.52
N ASN A 201 4.58 5.90 -23.80
CA ASN A 201 5.63 5.14 -23.11
C ASN A 201 6.53 6.05 -22.28
N THR A 202 6.64 5.71 -21.00
CA THR A 202 7.50 6.39 -20.05
C THR A 202 8.37 5.41 -19.28
N ARG A 203 9.55 5.87 -18.85
CA ARG A 203 10.45 5.15 -17.96
C ARG A 203 10.86 6.06 -16.83
N GLY A 204 10.98 5.51 -15.63
CA GLY A 204 11.25 6.29 -14.41
C GLY A 204 12.31 5.65 -13.52
N ILE A 205 13.02 6.48 -12.78
CA ILE A 205 14.08 6.13 -11.83
C ILE A 205 13.76 6.84 -10.53
N PHE A 206 13.76 6.09 -9.44
CA PHE A 206 13.72 6.64 -8.09
C PHE A 206 15.16 6.74 -7.57
N ILE A 207 15.55 7.93 -7.13
CA ILE A 207 16.89 8.22 -6.65
C ILE A 207 16.78 8.76 -5.22
N PRO A 208 17.13 7.98 -4.19
CA PRO A 208 17.24 8.52 -2.85
C PRO A 208 18.40 9.53 -2.78
N ILE A 209 18.23 10.57 -1.97
CA ILE A 209 19.20 11.65 -1.83
C ILE A 209 19.60 11.81 -0.37
N GLU A 210 20.86 12.17 -0.15
CA GLU A 210 21.41 12.40 1.18
C GLU A 210 21.72 13.89 1.39
N ASP A 211 21.90 14.64 0.30
CA ASP A 211 22.18 16.07 0.30
C ASP A 211 21.37 16.79 -0.81
N ILE A 212 21.10 18.08 -0.65
CA ILE A 212 20.48 18.92 -1.68
C ILE A 212 21.36 19.04 -2.93
N ASP A 213 22.68 18.93 -2.80
CA ASP A 213 23.60 18.94 -3.93
C ASP A 213 23.46 17.70 -4.82
N ASP A 214 22.89 16.60 -4.31
CA ASP A 214 22.47 15.46 -5.15
C ASP A 214 21.39 15.92 -6.15
N VAL A 215 20.40 16.69 -5.70
CA VAL A 215 19.31 17.19 -6.55
C VAL A 215 19.85 18.07 -7.66
N ARG A 216 20.77 18.98 -7.30
CA ARG A 216 21.44 19.84 -8.28
C ARG A 216 22.23 19.02 -9.29
N SER A 217 23.05 18.08 -8.83
CA SER A 217 23.87 17.22 -9.69
C SER A 217 23.01 16.38 -10.64
N ILE A 218 21.88 15.85 -10.16
CA ILE A 218 20.91 15.14 -10.99
C ILE A 218 20.40 16.05 -12.09
N ILE A 219 19.97 17.28 -11.79
CA ILE A 219 19.41 18.19 -12.80
C ILE A 219 20.50 18.73 -13.74
N ASP A 220 21.66 19.15 -13.22
CA ASP A 220 22.77 19.73 -13.99
C ASP A 220 23.39 18.72 -14.96
N SER A 221 23.49 17.44 -14.59
CA SER A 221 24.07 16.41 -15.47
C SER A 221 23.30 16.27 -16.79
N HIS A 222 22.07 16.76 -16.88
CA HIS A 222 21.33 16.86 -18.13
C HIS A 222 22.06 17.70 -19.19
N ASN A 223 22.80 18.72 -18.79
CA ASN A 223 23.54 19.59 -19.70
C ASN A 223 24.78 18.95 -20.31
N TYR A 224 25.30 17.91 -19.66
CA TYR A 224 26.59 17.32 -20.00
C TYR A 224 26.44 15.92 -20.61
N GLU A 225 25.29 15.27 -20.45
CA GLU A 225 25.05 13.89 -20.84
C GLU A 225 24.11 13.75 -22.03
N ARG A 226 24.63 13.28 -23.18
CA ARG A 226 23.81 12.99 -24.38
C ARG A 226 22.72 11.94 -24.14
N ASN A 227 23.00 10.96 -23.28
CA ASN A 227 22.07 9.89 -22.91
C ASN A 227 21.72 9.98 -21.41
N TYR A 228 21.22 11.15 -21.01
CA TYR A 228 20.95 11.52 -19.62
C TYR A 228 20.26 10.45 -18.79
N PHE A 229 19.14 9.89 -19.25
CA PHE A 229 18.42 8.87 -18.48
C PHE A 229 19.24 7.60 -18.25
N SER A 230 20.01 7.16 -19.26
CA SER A 230 20.90 6.00 -19.12
C SER A 230 22.09 6.30 -18.20
N TYR A 231 22.56 7.55 -18.18
CA TYR A 231 23.56 8.01 -17.20
C TYR A 231 23.00 7.91 -15.78
N LEU A 232 21.80 8.43 -15.53
CA LEU A 232 21.15 8.36 -14.22
C LEU A 232 20.96 6.91 -13.76
N GLN A 233 20.49 6.03 -14.65
CA GLN A 233 20.26 4.62 -14.31
C GLN A 233 21.56 3.92 -13.87
N ARG A 234 22.70 4.23 -14.51
CA ARG A 234 23.99 3.63 -14.16
C ARG A 234 24.56 4.18 -12.85
N HIS A 235 24.47 5.49 -12.63
CA HIS A 235 25.11 6.14 -11.47
C HIS A 235 24.24 6.11 -10.21
N TYR A 236 22.92 6.20 -10.36
CA TYR A 236 22.00 6.34 -9.24
C TYR A 236 20.95 5.22 -9.16
N GLY A 237 20.71 4.48 -10.24
CA GLY A 237 19.60 3.53 -10.32
C GLY A 237 19.66 2.36 -9.33
N HIS A 238 20.84 2.09 -8.75
CA HIS A 238 21.04 1.07 -7.71
C HIS A 238 21.34 1.67 -6.33
N ARG A 239 21.33 3.00 -6.18
CA ARG A 239 21.58 3.66 -4.90
C ARG A 239 20.48 3.27 -3.91
N LYS A 240 20.90 2.87 -2.72
CA LYS A 240 20.04 2.61 -1.57
C LYS A 240 20.60 3.36 -0.37
N THR A 241 19.74 3.95 0.44
CA THR A 241 20.14 4.63 1.69
C THR A 241 19.97 3.76 2.91
N LYS A 242 19.23 2.65 2.79
CA LYS A 242 18.95 1.72 3.88
C LYS A 242 19.07 0.27 3.44
N LYS A 243 19.45 -0.59 4.38
CA LYS A 243 19.38 -2.04 4.20
C LYS A 243 18.04 -2.56 4.72
N ILE A 244 17.11 -2.81 3.80
CA ILE A 244 15.71 -3.15 4.11
C ILE A 244 15.44 -4.63 3.86
N SER A 245 15.02 -5.36 4.89
CA SER A 245 14.39 -6.68 4.78
C SER A 245 12.87 -6.52 4.69
N GLN A 246 12.16 -7.56 4.25
CA GLN A 246 10.71 -7.49 4.07
C GLN A 246 10.02 -8.67 4.76
N LEU A 247 8.99 -8.35 5.54
CA LEU A 247 8.01 -9.32 6.03
C LEU A 247 6.82 -9.31 5.07
N ILE A 248 6.60 -10.42 4.37
CA ILE A 248 5.50 -10.59 3.42
C ILE A 248 4.34 -11.20 4.19
N HIS A 249 3.38 -10.38 4.58
CA HIS A 249 2.22 -10.84 5.33
C HIS A 249 1.13 -11.35 4.36
N LEU A 250 0.88 -12.65 4.46
CA LEU A 250 -0.18 -13.39 3.78
C LEU A 250 -1.26 -13.78 4.79
N SER A 251 -2.52 -13.82 4.36
CA SER A 251 -3.61 -14.26 5.22
C SER A 251 -4.70 -14.93 4.41
N ASP A 252 -5.50 -15.76 5.08
CA ASP A 252 -6.74 -16.30 4.55
C ASP A 252 -6.52 -16.92 3.16
N LEU A 253 -5.55 -17.84 3.11
CA LEU A 253 -5.12 -18.54 1.89
C LEU A 253 -6.20 -19.51 1.42
N HIS A 254 -6.88 -20.19 2.35
CA HIS A 254 -7.92 -21.18 2.06
C HIS A 254 -7.49 -22.18 0.98
N LEU A 255 -6.28 -22.72 1.07
CA LEU A 255 -5.79 -23.69 0.08
C LEU A 255 -6.71 -24.92 0.04
N GLY A 256 -7.08 -25.33 -1.18
CA GLY A 256 -7.97 -26.47 -1.42
C GLY A 256 -9.44 -26.11 -1.70
N VAL A 257 -9.80 -24.83 -1.83
CA VAL A 257 -11.06 -24.44 -2.47
C VAL A 257 -11.04 -24.89 -3.94
N GLU A 258 -12.10 -25.57 -4.36
CA GLU A 258 -12.26 -26.06 -5.73
C GLU A 258 -12.44 -24.90 -6.71
N GLY A 259 -11.69 -24.93 -7.82
CA GLY A 259 -11.73 -23.89 -8.86
C GLY A 259 -10.85 -22.67 -8.60
N GLU A 260 -10.15 -22.63 -7.46
CA GLU A 260 -9.30 -21.51 -7.04
C GLU A 260 -7.80 -21.78 -7.20
N GLU A 261 -7.42 -22.90 -7.82
CA GLU A 261 -6.01 -23.30 -7.97
C GLU A 261 -5.18 -22.28 -8.77
N THR A 262 -5.81 -21.61 -9.73
CA THR A 262 -5.17 -20.59 -10.56
C THR A 262 -4.77 -19.35 -9.76
N LYS A 263 -5.53 -18.99 -8.71
CA LYS A 263 -5.21 -17.84 -7.85
C LYS A 263 -3.97 -18.10 -6.99
N ASN A 264 -3.79 -19.33 -6.51
CA ASN A 264 -2.59 -19.74 -5.76
C ASN A 264 -1.33 -19.64 -6.62
N LEU A 265 -1.38 -20.15 -7.85
CA LEU A 265 -0.27 -20.04 -8.80
C LEU A 265 0.01 -18.57 -9.14
N ARG A 266 -1.04 -17.75 -9.27
CA ARG A 266 -0.90 -16.31 -9.50
C ARG A 266 -0.18 -15.61 -8.34
N LEU A 267 -0.53 -15.92 -7.09
CA LEU A 267 0.17 -15.39 -5.90
C LEU A 267 1.67 -15.71 -5.97
N ILE A 268 2.04 -16.96 -6.23
CA ILE A 268 3.44 -17.37 -6.33
C ILE A 268 4.19 -16.61 -7.43
N GLU A 269 3.59 -16.43 -8.61
CA GLU A 269 4.21 -15.67 -9.70
C GLU A 269 4.36 -14.17 -9.37
N ILE A 270 3.41 -13.59 -8.65
CA ILE A 270 3.52 -12.22 -8.13
C ILE A 270 4.70 -12.11 -7.15
N LEU A 271 4.78 -12.99 -6.15
CA LEU A 271 5.85 -12.98 -5.15
C LEU A 271 7.23 -13.27 -5.77
N LYS A 272 7.28 -14.15 -6.77
CA LYS A 272 8.51 -14.45 -7.53
C LYS A 272 8.99 -13.26 -8.34
N LYS A 273 8.07 -12.53 -8.97
CA LYS A 273 8.40 -11.28 -9.68
C LYS A 273 8.96 -10.25 -8.70
N HIS A 274 8.30 -10.08 -7.55
CA HIS A 274 8.76 -9.19 -6.48
C HIS A 274 10.16 -9.58 -5.99
N ARG A 275 10.40 -10.87 -5.69
CA ARG A 275 11.71 -11.36 -5.24
C ARG A 275 12.84 -11.04 -6.22
N ARG A 276 12.61 -11.16 -7.53
CA ARG A 276 13.60 -10.84 -8.58
C ARG A 276 13.98 -9.36 -8.63
N GLN A 277 13.17 -8.47 -8.09
CA GLN A 277 13.42 -7.02 -8.06
C GLN A 277 14.19 -6.60 -6.79
N THR A 278 14.36 -7.52 -5.85
CA THR A 278 15.10 -7.28 -4.61
C THR A 278 16.49 -7.90 -4.63
N ASP A 279 17.33 -7.45 -3.72
CA ASP A 279 18.66 -8.02 -3.53
C ASP A 279 18.55 -9.46 -3.00
N SER A 280 19.17 -10.41 -3.70
CA SER A 280 19.15 -11.83 -3.35
C SER A 280 19.78 -12.13 -1.99
N GLU A 281 20.70 -11.28 -1.50
CA GLU A 281 21.34 -11.48 -0.19
C GLU A 281 20.45 -11.04 0.98
N ILE A 282 19.47 -10.18 0.71
CA ILE A 282 18.52 -9.72 1.72
C ILE A 282 17.43 -10.79 1.89
N PRO A 283 17.22 -11.30 3.12
CA PRO A 283 16.17 -12.26 3.37
C PRO A 283 14.79 -11.59 3.32
N MET A 284 13.79 -12.35 2.89
CA MET A 284 12.38 -12.02 3.02
C MET A 284 11.65 -13.12 3.77
N TYR A 285 10.80 -12.72 4.71
CA TYR A 285 10.12 -13.63 5.62
C TYR A 285 8.62 -13.64 5.33
N PRO A 286 8.07 -14.75 4.80
CA PRO A 286 6.62 -14.92 4.74
C PRO A 286 6.06 -15.02 6.16
N ILE A 287 5.08 -14.19 6.48
CA ILE A 287 4.32 -14.22 7.74
C ILE A 287 2.88 -14.58 7.39
N ILE A 288 2.33 -15.67 7.94
CA ILE A 288 1.00 -16.15 7.54
C ILE A 288 0.03 -16.14 8.73
N SER A 289 -0.96 -15.26 8.72
CA SER A 289 -1.89 -15.04 9.84
C SER A 289 -3.09 -15.99 9.86
N GLY A 290 -2.93 -17.24 9.42
CA GLY A 290 -3.96 -18.29 9.52
C GLY A 290 -4.88 -18.45 8.33
N ASP A 291 -5.82 -19.38 8.47
CA ASP A 291 -6.66 -19.92 7.41
C ASP A 291 -5.81 -20.38 6.22
N LEU A 292 -4.82 -21.22 6.53
CA LEU A 292 -3.85 -21.78 5.61
C LEU A 292 -4.53 -22.69 4.59
N VAL A 293 -5.52 -23.46 5.04
CA VAL A 293 -6.30 -24.40 4.23
C VAL A 293 -7.80 -24.14 4.37
N ASP A 294 -8.61 -24.47 3.35
CA ASP A 294 -10.07 -24.30 3.42
C ASP A 294 -10.73 -25.24 4.45
N SER A 295 -10.06 -26.37 4.71
CA SER A 295 -10.41 -27.34 5.75
C SER A 295 -9.21 -28.26 6.06
N PRO A 296 -9.12 -28.84 7.27
CA PRO A 296 -7.93 -29.55 7.74
C PRO A 296 -7.85 -31.01 7.25
N THR A 297 -8.04 -31.22 5.95
CA THR A 297 -7.92 -32.54 5.31
C THR A 297 -6.46 -32.83 4.93
N SER A 298 -6.04 -34.10 4.94
CA SER A 298 -4.67 -34.47 4.53
C SER A 298 -4.32 -34.06 3.09
N LYS A 299 -5.33 -33.92 2.22
CA LYS A 299 -5.15 -33.35 0.86
C LYS A 299 -4.74 -31.88 0.95
N ASN A 300 -5.47 -31.07 1.72
CA ASN A 300 -5.20 -29.64 1.82
C ASN A 300 -3.90 -29.35 2.59
N VAL A 301 -3.58 -30.16 3.61
CA VAL A 301 -2.29 -30.06 4.30
C VAL A 301 -1.12 -30.28 3.33
N ARG A 302 -1.22 -31.23 2.39
CA ARG A 302 -0.22 -31.40 1.33
C ARG A 302 -0.14 -30.22 0.38
N LEU A 303 -1.28 -29.56 0.10
CA LEU A 303 -1.28 -28.31 -0.69
C LEU A 303 -0.52 -27.20 0.03
N TYR A 304 -0.71 -27.06 1.35
CA TYR A 304 0.03 -26.10 2.15
C TYR A 304 1.54 -26.42 2.19
N GLN A 305 1.94 -27.67 2.40
CA GLN A 305 3.35 -28.07 2.33
C GLN A 305 3.97 -27.77 0.94
N SER A 306 3.22 -28.03 -0.13
CA SER A 306 3.63 -27.67 -1.49
C SER A 306 3.77 -26.17 -1.67
N PHE A 307 2.89 -25.37 -1.06
CA PHE A 307 2.95 -23.92 -1.09
C PHE A 307 4.19 -23.40 -0.34
N GLU A 308 4.50 -23.93 0.85
CA GLU A 308 5.75 -23.62 1.57
C GLU A 308 6.98 -23.92 0.72
N SER A 309 6.99 -25.07 0.06
CA SER A 309 8.09 -25.48 -0.83
C SER A 309 8.23 -24.55 -2.04
N GLN A 310 7.11 -24.04 -2.56
CA GLN A 310 7.10 -23.05 -3.64
C GLN A 310 7.66 -21.70 -3.19
N LEU A 311 7.28 -21.21 -2.00
CA LEU A 311 7.84 -19.98 -1.42
C LEU A 311 9.37 -20.09 -1.24
N GLU A 312 9.84 -21.23 -0.72
CA GLU A 312 11.27 -21.50 -0.58
C GLU A 312 11.96 -21.53 -1.96
N SER A 313 11.37 -22.22 -2.95
CA SER A 313 11.94 -22.34 -4.31
C SER A 313 12.12 -21.01 -5.05
N ILE A 314 11.33 -19.99 -4.70
CA ILE A 314 11.46 -18.65 -5.28
C ILE A 314 12.42 -17.76 -4.49
N GLY A 315 13.02 -18.28 -3.40
CA GLY A 315 14.06 -17.62 -2.61
C GLY A 315 13.54 -16.82 -1.40
N LEU A 316 12.38 -17.20 -0.86
CA LEU A 316 11.87 -16.68 0.42
C LEU A 316 12.26 -17.59 1.58
N ALA A 317 12.31 -17.06 2.80
CA ALA A 317 12.54 -17.86 4.00
C ALA A 317 11.34 -18.76 4.32
N ASN A 318 11.54 -19.71 5.24
CA ASN A 318 10.46 -20.54 5.74
C ASN A 318 9.36 -19.67 6.38
N PRO A 319 8.07 -19.94 6.08
CA PRO A 319 6.97 -19.15 6.62
C PRO A 319 6.86 -19.22 8.14
N ILE A 320 6.53 -18.08 8.75
CA ILE A 320 6.18 -17.97 10.17
C ILE A 320 4.66 -17.82 10.23
N SER A 321 3.97 -18.91 10.58
CA SER A 321 2.52 -19.02 10.42
C SER A 321 1.78 -19.12 11.76
N VAL A 322 0.51 -18.76 11.81
CA VAL A 322 -0.43 -19.18 12.89
C VAL A 322 -1.58 -19.95 12.27
N LEU A 323 -2.37 -20.62 13.09
CA LEU A 323 -3.59 -21.31 12.64
C LEU A 323 -4.77 -20.33 12.66
N GLY A 324 -5.64 -20.43 11.67
CA GLY A 324 -6.97 -19.85 11.67
C GLY A 324 -8.07 -20.87 11.97
N ASN A 325 -9.33 -20.42 11.93
CA ASN A 325 -10.45 -21.26 12.32
C ASN A 325 -10.70 -22.39 11.31
N HIS A 326 -10.43 -22.18 10.02
CA HIS A 326 -10.54 -23.22 8.99
C HIS A 326 -9.44 -24.28 9.08
N ASP A 327 -8.32 -23.98 9.74
CA ASP A 327 -7.24 -24.94 9.96
C ASP A 327 -7.54 -25.92 11.11
N VAL A 328 -8.54 -25.60 11.93
CA VAL A 328 -8.87 -26.34 13.15
C VAL A 328 -10.27 -26.97 13.09
N HIS A 329 -11.21 -26.33 12.39
CA HIS A 329 -12.61 -26.73 12.31
C HIS A 329 -13.00 -27.10 10.86
N LEU A 330 -13.76 -28.19 10.71
CA LEU A 330 -14.44 -28.52 9.45
C LEU A 330 -15.70 -27.65 9.31
N LYS A 331 -15.99 -27.17 8.09
CA LYS A 331 -17.22 -26.42 7.75
C LYS A 331 -18.45 -27.10 8.36
N GLY A 332 -19.05 -26.48 9.37
CA GLY A 332 -20.26 -26.95 10.05
C GLY A 332 -20.08 -28.20 10.91
N PHE A 333 -20.04 -28.02 12.24
CA PHE A 333 -20.35 -28.97 13.33
C PHE A 333 -19.79 -30.41 13.36
N ILE A 334 -19.13 -30.94 12.32
CA ILE A 334 -18.74 -32.36 12.26
C ILE A 334 -17.26 -32.51 12.65
N ARG A 335 -17.03 -33.06 13.85
CA ARG A 335 -15.72 -33.53 14.32
C ARG A 335 -15.38 -34.89 13.69
N SER A 336 -14.60 -34.92 12.59
CA SER A 336 -13.77 -36.05 12.13
C SER A 336 -13.11 -35.67 10.79
N ASN A 337 -11.82 -35.42 10.69
CA ASN A 337 -10.74 -36.42 10.59
C ASN A 337 -9.50 -35.86 11.32
N GLN A 338 -9.07 -36.47 12.44
CA GLN A 338 -8.08 -35.85 13.33
C GLN A 338 -6.67 -35.77 12.75
N ASP A 339 -6.32 -36.62 11.78
CA ASP A 339 -4.95 -36.74 11.28
C ASP A 339 -4.46 -35.48 10.56
N GLY A 340 -5.26 -34.92 9.65
CA GLY A 340 -4.90 -33.69 8.93
C GLY A 340 -4.73 -32.50 9.88
N LYS A 341 -5.65 -32.36 10.85
CA LYS A 341 -5.56 -31.37 11.92
C LYS A 341 -4.29 -31.55 12.76
N ASN A 342 -4.01 -32.76 13.23
CA ASN A 342 -2.84 -33.04 14.07
C ASN A 342 -1.54 -32.78 13.31
N ILE A 343 -1.47 -33.14 12.03
CA ILE A 343 -0.31 -32.86 11.16
C ILE A 343 -0.13 -31.34 11.02
N LEU A 344 -1.19 -30.60 10.64
CA LEU A 344 -1.10 -29.15 10.45
C LEU A 344 -0.76 -28.41 11.75
N THR A 345 -1.37 -28.83 12.85
CA THR A 345 -1.06 -28.30 14.19
C THR A 345 0.40 -28.57 14.54
N ASN A 346 0.92 -29.78 14.30
CA ASN A 346 2.34 -30.10 14.55
C ASN A 346 3.31 -29.35 13.63
N LEU A 347 2.90 -29.01 12.40
CA LEU A 347 3.69 -28.21 11.47
C LEU A 347 3.79 -26.75 11.94
N VAL A 348 2.68 -26.19 12.43
CA VAL A 348 2.57 -24.74 12.68
C VAL A 348 2.83 -24.39 14.16
N THR A 349 2.32 -25.15 15.13
CA THR A 349 2.21 -24.71 16.54
C THR A 349 3.32 -25.18 17.48
N ARG A 350 4.46 -25.68 16.98
CA ARG A 350 5.55 -26.16 17.85
C ARG A 350 6.23 -25.07 18.68
N GLU A 351 6.19 -23.82 18.24
CA GLU A 351 6.88 -22.70 18.88
C GLU A 351 5.97 -21.47 18.93
N LEU A 352 5.64 -21.01 20.15
CA LEU A 352 4.87 -19.78 20.37
C LEU A 352 5.71 -18.51 20.20
N ILE A 353 7.03 -18.65 20.15
CA ILE A 353 7.97 -17.57 19.95
C ILE A 353 8.96 -17.97 18.86
N THR A 354 9.08 -17.13 17.83
CA THR A 354 10.10 -17.28 16.79
C THR A 354 11.07 -16.11 16.89
N VAL A 355 12.36 -16.41 17.09
CA VAL A 355 13.43 -15.41 17.15
C VAL A 355 14.14 -15.37 15.79
N VAL A 356 14.22 -14.18 15.20
CA VAL A 356 14.92 -13.91 13.94
C VAL A 356 16.12 -13.02 14.24
N ASP A 357 17.24 -13.64 14.65
CA ASP A 357 18.44 -12.93 15.13
C ASP A 357 19.00 -11.93 14.12
N LYS A 358 18.99 -12.27 12.83
CA LYS A 358 19.47 -11.39 11.75
C LYS A 358 18.71 -10.06 11.68
N LEU A 359 17.48 -10.03 12.16
CA LEU A 359 16.63 -8.84 12.19
C LEU A 359 16.47 -8.27 13.60
N LYS A 360 17.06 -8.89 14.63
CA LYS A 360 16.74 -8.61 16.04
C LYS A 360 15.22 -8.53 16.26
N LEU A 361 14.50 -9.51 15.72
CA LEU A 361 13.04 -9.57 15.74
C LEU A 361 12.56 -10.79 16.50
N ILE A 362 11.57 -10.59 17.38
CA ILE A 362 10.81 -11.65 18.03
C ILE A 362 9.38 -11.60 17.50
N ILE A 363 8.91 -12.72 16.94
CA ILE A 363 7.51 -12.88 16.55
C ILE A 363 6.83 -13.79 17.57
N VAL A 364 5.85 -13.22 18.27
CA VAL A 364 5.03 -13.90 19.26
C VAL A 364 3.76 -14.39 18.59
N ARG A 365 3.59 -15.72 18.54
CA ARG A 365 2.55 -16.40 17.77
C ARG A 365 1.43 -16.82 18.72
N PHE A 366 0.28 -16.17 18.59
CA PHE A 366 -0.87 -16.47 19.43
C PHE A 366 -1.88 -17.35 18.69
N ASN A 367 -2.23 -18.47 19.30
CA ASN A 367 -3.38 -19.25 18.91
C ASN A 367 -4.66 -18.59 19.39
N SER A 368 -5.32 -17.87 18.48
CA SER A 368 -6.59 -17.19 18.72
C SER A 368 -7.84 -18.07 18.55
N ASN A 369 -7.69 -19.37 18.29
CA ASN A 369 -8.81 -20.29 18.06
C ASN A 369 -9.30 -20.98 19.35
N ILE A 370 -8.86 -20.52 20.52
CA ILE A 370 -9.28 -21.09 21.81
C ILE A 370 -10.70 -20.60 22.10
N ASP A 371 -11.55 -21.47 22.65
CA ASP A 371 -12.90 -21.20 23.16
C ASP A 371 -13.67 -20.04 22.49
N GLY A 372 -14.58 -20.40 21.58
CA GLY A 372 -15.55 -19.50 20.98
C GLY A 372 -16.68 -20.29 20.33
N LYS A 373 -17.84 -19.67 20.13
CA LYS A 373 -18.88 -20.25 19.28
C LYS A 373 -18.66 -19.71 17.86
N TRP A 374 -18.64 -20.59 16.86
CA TRP A 374 -18.54 -20.23 15.43
C TRP A 374 -17.21 -19.56 15.04
N ALA A 375 -17.24 -18.29 14.65
CA ALA A 375 -16.11 -17.49 14.18
C ALA A 375 -15.48 -16.63 15.30
N GLN A 376 -15.88 -16.83 16.55
CA GLN A 376 -15.29 -16.16 17.71
C GLN A 376 -13.98 -16.81 18.11
N GLY A 377 -12.98 -15.98 18.40
CA GLY A 377 -11.70 -16.39 18.94
C GLY A 377 -11.45 -15.90 20.37
N LYS A 378 -10.51 -16.54 21.05
CA LYS A 378 -9.96 -16.16 22.35
C LYS A 378 -8.49 -16.55 22.43
N ILE A 379 -7.70 -15.82 23.21
CA ILE A 379 -6.28 -16.15 23.47
C ILE A 379 -6.14 -16.92 24.78
N GLY A 380 -6.82 -16.47 25.84
CA GLY A 380 -6.82 -17.09 27.16
C GLY A 380 -5.60 -16.76 28.02
N LEU A 381 -5.82 -16.61 29.33
CA LEU A 381 -4.79 -16.25 30.30
C LEU A 381 -3.64 -17.26 30.39
N ASP A 382 -3.94 -18.56 30.23
CA ASP A 382 -2.91 -19.62 30.31
C ASP A 382 -1.87 -19.49 29.20
N GLN A 383 -2.31 -19.19 27.97
CA GLN A 383 -1.42 -18.95 26.84
C GLN A 383 -0.60 -17.67 27.05
N LEU A 384 -1.22 -16.59 27.55
CA LEU A 384 -0.49 -15.36 27.88
C LEU A 384 0.58 -15.59 28.96
N ALA A 385 0.27 -16.39 29.97
CA ALA A 385 1.22 -16.75 31.02
C ALA A 385 2.37 -17.60 30.49
N ASP A 386 2.09 -18.60 29.64
CA ASP A 386 3.13 -19.44 29.04
C ASP A 386 4.06 -18.65 28.12
N ILE A 387 3.51 -17.86 27.20
CA ILE A 387 4.29 -16.96 26.35
C ILE A 387 5.10 -16.00 27.20
N GLY A 388 4.50 -15.47 28.27
CA GLY A 388 5.18 -14.57 29.20
C GLY A 388 6.42 -15.21 29.81
N ASN A 389 6.27 -16.43 30.34
CA ASN A 389 7.37 -17.21 30.91
C ASN A 389 8.45 -17.53 29.87
N GLN A 390 8.06 -17.84 28.62
CA GLN A 390 9.02 -18.11 27.56
C GLN A 390 9.81 -16.85 27.18
N LEU A 391 9.14 -15.70 27.03
CA LEU A 391 9.79 -14.42 26.77
C LEU A 391 10.78 -14.07 27.87
N ASP A 392 10.41 -14.25 29.14
CA ASP A 392 11.25 -13.86 30.29
C ASP A 392 12.51 -14.73 30.43
N ARG A 393 12.57 -15.89 29.76
CA ARG A 393 13.77 -16.74 29.66
C ARG A 393 14.73 -16.29 28.54
N LEU A 394 14.29 -15.45 27.61
CA LEU A 394 15.14 -14.96 26.51
C LEU A 394 16.09 -13.88 27.03
N VAL A 395 17.39 -14.18 27.01
CA VAL A 395 18.45 -13.23 27.36
C VAL A 395 18.53 -12.14 26.29
N GLY A 396 18.55 -10.87 26.70
CA GLY A 396 18.66 -9.73 25.77
C GLY A 396 17.39 -9.46 24.95
N LYS A 397 16.23 -10.01 25.35
CA LYS A 397 14.93 -9.81 24.65
C LYS A 397 14.52 -8.35 24.44
N ASP A 398 15.10 -7.43 25.21
CA ASP A 398 14.81 -6.00 25.13
C ASP A 398 15.53 -5.32 23.98
N ASP A 399 16.58 -5.94 23.42
CA ASP A 399 17.26 -5.50 22.19
C ASP A 399 16.50 -5.90 20.92
N TYR A 400 15.39 -6.66 21.06
CA TYR A 400 14.61 -7.18 19.95
C TYR A 400 13.28 -6.45 19.82
N TYR A 401 12.94 -6.09 18.59
CA TYR A 401 11.60 -5.65 18.24
C TYR A 401 10.63 -6.83 18.39
N LYS A 402 9.40 -6.58 18.85
CA LYS A 402 8.41 -7.63 19.11
C LYS A 402 7.16 -7.41 18.28
N ILE A 403 6.74 -8.45 17.56
CA ILE A 403 5.50 -8.45 16.77
C ILE A 403 4.57 -9.53 17.32
N ALA A 404 3.30 -9.18 17.55
CA ALA A 404 2.24 -10.14 17.81
C ALA A 404 1.63 -10.62 16.48
N LEU A 405 1.58 -11.94 16.28
CA LEU A 405 0.97 -12.59 15.14
C LEU A 405 -0.21 -13.45 15.62
N LEU A 406 -1.39 -13.23 15.07
CA LEU A 406 -2.61 -13.98 15.40
C LEU A 406 -3.55 -14.05 14.20
N HIS A 407 -4.65 -14.81 14.29
CA HIS A 407 -5.63 -14.90 13.21
C HIS A 407 -6.81 -13.96 13.44
N HIS A 408 -7.53 -14.11 14.56
CA HIS A 408 -8.69 -13.27 14.86
C HIS A 408 -8.28 -11.84 15.22
N HIS A 409 -9.10 -10.88 14.79
CA HIS A 409 -8.83 -9.45 14.96
C HIS A 409 -9.08 -9.01 16.41
N PRO A 410 -8.15 -8.24 17.02
CA PRO A 410 -8.30 -7.72 18.38
C PRO A 410 -9.09 -6.40 18.45
N PHE A 411 -9.39 -5.78 17.31
CA PHE A 411 -10.09 -4.50 17.22
C PHE A 411 -11.27 -4.57 16.27
N GLU A 412 -12.31 -3.78 16.53
CA GLU A 412 -13.42 -3.56 15.60
C GLU A 412 -12.93 -3.15 14.21
N MET A 413 -13.51 -3.77 13.19
CA MET A 413 -13.23 -3.48 11.79
C MET A 413 -14.53 -3.19 11.05
N GLU A 414 -14.65 -1.96 10.55
CA GLU A 414 -15.74 -1.57 9.66
C GLU A 414 -15.64 -2.31 8.33
N ARG A 415 -16.77 -2.84 7.87
CA ARG A 415 -16.87 -3.47 6.55
C ARG A 415 -16.79 -2.42 5.45
N PRO A 416 -15.89 -2.57 4.46
CA PRO A 416 -15.87 -1.68 3.32
C PRO A 416 -17.14 -1.82 2.46
N ASN A 417 -17.60 -0.70 1.89
CA ASN A 417 -18.80 -0.65 1.04
C ASN A 417 -18.75 -1.53 -0.22
N TRP A 418 -17.56 -2.01 -0.59
CA TRP A 418 -17.33 -2.86 -1.76
C TRP A 418 -17.53 -4.36 -1.48
N MET A 419 -17.52 -4.77 -0.21
CA MET A 419 -17.58 -6.18 0.21
C MET A 419 -19.03 -6.63 0.41
N LYS A 420 -19.43 -7.77 -0.20
CA LYS A 420 -20.75 -8.38 0.03
C LYS A 420 -20.85 -8.93 1.46
N LYS A 421 -22.07 -9.03 1.99
CA LYS A 421 -22.32 -9.86 3.18
C LYS A 421 -22.23 -11.32 2.80
N THR A 422 -21.53 -12.11 3.61
CA THR A 422 -21.57 -13.56 3.42
C THR A 422 -22.95 -14.08 3.82
N TRP A 423 -23.42 -15.15 3.19
CA TRP A 423 -24.76 -15.70 3.39
C TRP A 423 -25.06 -16.05 4.87
N TYR A 424 -24.05 -16.41 5.68
CA TYR A 424 -24.25 -16.70 7.11
C TYR A 424 -24.38 -15.43 7.96
N GLU A 425 -23.67 -14.35 7.60
CA GLU A 425 -23.82 -13.04 8.24
C GLU A 425 -25.19 -12.43 7.95
N GLU A 426 -25.75 -12.67 6.76
CA GLU A 426 -27.12 -12.28 6.42
C GLU A 426 -28.14 -12.99 7.32
N ILE A 427 -28.00 -14.31 7.50
CA ILE A 427 -28.89 -15.11 8.35
C ILE A 427 -28.77 -14.72 9.82
N LEU A 428 -27.54 -14.52 10.35
CA LEU A 428 -27.32 -14.12 11.74
C LEU A 428 -27.82 -12.70 12.03
N GLY A 429 -27.68 -11.79 11.07
CA GLY A 429 -28.24 -10.44 11.17
C GLY A 429 -29.76 -10.42 11.23
N HIS A 430 -30.44 -11.37 10.54
CA HIS A 430 -31.91 -11.53 10.63
C HIS A 430 -32.39 -12.07 11.99
N LEU A 431 -31.48 -12.61 12.80
CA LEU A 431 -31.75 -13.19 14.13
C LEU A 431 -31.39 -12.25 15.29
N ASN A 432 -31.13 -10.95 15.04
CA ASN A 432 -30.67 -9.96 16.02
C ASN A 432 -29.36 -10.35 16.75
N PHE A 433 -28.51 -11.19 16.14
CA PHE A 433 -27.14 -11.36 16.60
C PHE A 433 -26.28 -10.24 16.02
N ASP A 434 -25.57 -9.53 16.89
CA ASP A 434 -24.73 -8.41 16.50
C ASP A 434 -23.45 -8.92 15.81
N VAL A 435 -23.52 -9.10 14.49
CA VAL A 435 -22.53 -9.80 13.66
C VAL A 435 -21.14 -9.12 13.67
N GLU A 436 -21.10 -7.82 13.96
CA GLU A 436 -19.85 -7.06 14.05
C GLU A 436 -19.16 -7.25 15.41
N MET A 437 -19.92 -7.23 16.50
CA MET A 437 -19.44 -7.56 17.86
C MET A 437 -19.14 -9.05 18.05
N SER A 438 -19.78 -9.92 17.27
CA SER A 438 -19.67 -11.37 17.43
C SER A 438 -18.41 -11.98 16.83
N ASN A 439 -17.46 -11.20 16.30
CA ASN A 439 -16.27 -11.73 15.62
C ASN A 439 -14.94 -11.18 16.18
N ILE A 440 -14.98 -10.21 17.08
CA ILE A 440 -13.80 -9.72 17.79
C ILE A 440 -13.33 -10.79 18.79
N LEU A 441 -12.04 -10.81 19.10
CA LEU A 441 -11.52 -11.59 20.23
C LEU A 441 -12.34 -11.35 21.52
N LEU A 442 -12.82 -12.43 22.14
CA LEU A 442 -13.62 -12.35 23.38
C LEU A 442 -12.86 -11.70 24.54
N ASP A 443 -11.54 -11.84 24.57
CA ASP A 443 -10.64 -11.28 25.57
C ASP A 443 -9.71 -10.20 25.01
N ALA A 444 -10.16 -9.48 23.97
CA ALA A 444 -9.39 -8.42 23.31
C ALA A 444 -8.77 -7.41 24.29
N THR A 445 -9.55 -6.89 25.24
CA THR A 445 -9.05 -5.91 26.23
C THR A 445 -7.87 -6.46 27.03
N THR A 446 -8.03 -7.64 27.64
CA THR A 446 -6.97 -8.30 28.41
C THR A 446 -5.74 -8.58 27.55
N PHE A 447 -5.95 -8.99 26.30
CA PHE A 447 -4.88 -9.22 25.35
C PHE A 447 -4.08 -7.94 25.05
N ILE A 448 -4.76 -6.83 24.73
CA ILE A 448 -4.12 -5.55 24.44
C ILE A 448 -3.37 -4.99 25.67
N GLU A 449 -3.95 -5.09 26.86
CA GLU A 449 -3.28 -4.70 28.11
C GLU A 449 -2.00 -5.50 28.34
N TRP A 450 -2.05 -6.82 28.09
CA TRP A 450 -0.89 -7.69 28.22
C TRP A 450 0.21 -7.33 27.19
N LEU A 451 -0.15 -7.06 25.92
CA LEU A 451 0.81 -6.63 24.89
C LEU A 451 1.52 -5.34 25.29
N ASN A 452 0.78 -4.34 25.77
CA ASN A 452 1.33 -3.07 26.25
C ASN A 452 2.30 -3.28 27.42
N ALA A 453 1.93 -4.12 28.40
CA ALA A 453 2.80 -4.44 29.54
C ALA A 453 4.10 -5.15 29.12
N ARG A 454 4.12 -5.76 27.92
CA ARG A 454 5.27 -6.48 27.36
C ARG A 454 6.03 -5.69 26.29
N ASN A 455 5.67 -4.42 26.06
CA ASN A 455 6.22 -3.57 25.01
C ASN A 455 6.12 -4.21 23.61
N ILE A 456 4.94 -4.75 23.31
CA ILE A 456 4.59 -5.29 21.99
C ILE A 456 3.57 -4.35 21.36
N ASN A 457 4.02 -3.49 20.46
CA ASN A 457 3.23 -2.41 19.87
C ASN A 457 2.97 -2.60 18.37
N PHE A 458 3.09 -3.83 17.87
CA PHE A 458 2.85 -4.16 16.48
C PHE A 458 2.09 -5.48 16.36
N ILE A 459 0.94 -5.44 15.69
CA ILE A 459 0.03 -6.58 15.52
C ILE A 459 -0.14 -6.91 14.04
N ILE A 460 -0.01 -8.19 13.68
CA ILE A 460 -0.32 -8.75 12.37
C ILE A 460 -1.47 -9.75 12.54
N HIS A 461 -2.59 -9.56 11.83
CA HIS A 461 -3.74 -10.47 11.91
C HIS A 461 -4.52 -10.65 10.61
N GLY A 462 -5.45 -11.61 10.58
CA GLY A 462 -6.28 -11.98 9.43
C GLY A 462 -7.79 -12.04 9.71
N HIS A 463 -8.44 -13.11 9.23
CA HIS A 463 -9.80 -13.58 9.52
C HIS A 463 -10.94 -12.83 8.83
N LYS A 464 -10.89 -11.49 8.81
CA LYS A 464 -11.98 -10.70 8.19
C LYS A 464 -11.87 -10.58 6.68
N HIS A 465 -10.75 -10.98 6.09
CA HIS A 465 -10.42 -10.79 4.68
C HIS A 465 -10.47 -9.31 4.23
N ILE A 466 -10.38 -8.36 5.17
CA ILE A 466 -10.37 -6.93 4.91
C ILE A 466 -8.94 -6.42 5.14
N PRO A 467 -8.18 -6.10 4.09
CA PRO A 467 -6.84 -5.56 4.27
C PRO A 467 -6.93 -4.13 4.80
N LYS A 468 -6.22 -3.82 5.88
CA LYS A 468 -6.21 -2.47 6.49
C LYS A 468 -4.93 -2.22 7.27
N LEU A 469 -4.38 -1.02 7.13
CA LEU A 469 -3.28 -0.52 7.98
C LEU A 469 -3.84 0.59 8.87
N PHE A 470 -3.63 0.50 10.18
CA PHE A 470 -4.04 1.55 11.10
C PHE A 470 -3.24 1.51 12.41
N LYS A 471 -3.37 2.57 13.21
CA LYS A 471 -2.82 2.65 14.56
C LYS A 471 -3.96 2.83 15.58
N ARG A 472 -3.94 2.07 16.67
CA ARG A 472 -4.93 2.18 17.76
C ARG A 472 -4.26 1.92 19.10
N ASN A 473 -4.49 2.79 20.08
CA ASN A 473 -3.89 2.69 21.42
C ASN A 473 -2.35 2.54 21.37
N ASP A 474 -1.69 3.34 20.51
CA ASP A 474 -0.25 3.29 20.25
C ASP A 474 0.30 1.98 19.66
N ILE A 475 -0.58 1.07 19.26
CA ILE A 475 -0.25 -0.18 18.58
C ILE A 475 -0.49 -0.02 17.09
N ASP A 476 0.52 -0.32 16.29
CA ASP A 476 0.42 -0.43 14.84
C ASP A 476 -0.19 -1.77 14.45
N VAL A 477 -1.18 -1.76 13.57
CA VAL A 477 -1.98 -2.93 13.19
C VAL A 477 -1.97 -3.12 11.69
N VAL A 478 -1.56 -4.31 11.28
CA VAL A 478 -1.52 -4.77 9.88
C VAL A 478 -2.54 -5.90 9.72
N ALA A 479 -3.73 -5.56 9.22
CA ALA A 479 -4.79 -6.52 8.92
C ALA A 479 -4.61 -7.09 7.50
N GLY A 480 -4.66 -8.41 7.38
CA GLY A 480 -4.56 -9.14 6.13
C GLY A 480 -5.92 -9.23 5.42
N GLY A 481 -5.89 -9.07 4.10
CA GLY A 481 -7.02 -9.47 3.25
C GLY A 481 -6.93 -10.95 2.90
N SER A 482 -7.61 -11.40 1.83
CA SER A 482 -7.38 -12.74 1.31
C SER A 482 -6.26 -12.75 0.28
N SER A 483 -5.19 -13.49 0.57
CA SER A 483 -4.05 -13.66 -0.34
C SER A 483 -4.33 -14.55 -1.55
N THR A 484 -5.48 -15.21 -1.57
CA THR A 484 -5.95 -15.99 -2.71
C THR A 484 -7.24 -15.42 -3.29
N GLY A 485 -7.70 -14.25 -2.83
CA GLY A 485 -8.86 -13.58 -3.39
C GLY A 485 -10.20 -14.28 -3.10
N LYS A 486 -10.30 -14.96 -1.96
CA LYS A 486 -11.55 -15.56 -1.47
C LYS A 486 -12.40 -14.48 -0.78
N VAL A 487 -12.89 -13.52 -1.55
CA VAL A 487 -13.77 -12.45 -1.05
C VAL A 487 -14.95 -12.25 -2.00
N ASP A 488 -16.16 -12.25 -1.45
CA ASP A 488 -17.36 -11.91 -2.22
C ASP A 488 -17.44 -10.40 -2.43
N HIS A 489 -17.29 -9.96 -3.67
CA HIS A 489 -17.29 -8.55 -4.04
C HIS A 489 -18.63 -8.12 -4.66
N MET A 490 -19.04 -6.86 -4.44
CA MET A 490 -20.28 -6.28 -4.96
C MET A 490 -20.34 -6.23 -6.50
N GLU A 491 -19.18 -6.17 -7.15
CA GLU A 491 -19.00 -6.27 -8.60
C GLU A 491 -18.49 -7.66 -8.94
N ASP A 492 -19.17 -8.33 -9.87
CA ASP A 492 -18.84 -9.69 -10.29
C ASP A 492 -17.48 -9.73 -11.03
N GLN A 493 -16.82 -10.89 -10.99
CA GLN A 493 -15.53 -11.18 -11.66
C GLN A 493 -14.26 -10.53 -11.08
N LYS A 494 -14.36 -9.80 -9.96
CA LYS A 494 -13.17 -9.30 -9.27
C LYS A 494 -12.54 -10.36 -8.37
N THR A 495 -11.21 -10.36 -8.30
CA THR A 495 -10.40 -11.37 -7.61
C THR A 495 -9.93 -10.88 -6.25
N PHE A 496 -9.54 -9.61 -6.12
CA PHE A 496 -9.02 -9.03 -4.87
C PHE A 496 -7.96 -9.91 -4.17
N LEU A 497 -6.96 -10.36 -4.92
CA LEU A 497 -5.78 -10.96 -4.31
C LEU A 497 -5.03 -9.87 -3.55
N THR A 498 -4.72 -10.10 -2.27
CA THR A 498 -4.10 -9.08 -1.41
C THR A 498 -3.00 -9.64 -0.54
N TYR A 499 -1.92 -8.87 -0.36
CA TYR A 499 -0.91 -9.15 0.65
C TYR A 499 -0.31 -7.86 1.16
N ASN A 500 0.27 -7.90 2.36
CA ASN A 500 0.91 -6.72 2.94
C ASN A 500 2.42 -6.90 2.87
N LEU A 501 3.11 -5.84 2.47
CA LEU A 501 4.57 -5.78 2.45
C LEU A 501 5.02 -4.87 3.59
N ILE A 502 5.70 -5.43 4.59
CA ILE A 502 6.23 -4.69 5.72
C ILE A 502 7.73 -4.52 5.51
N ASN A 503 8.18 -3.28 5.26
CA ASN A 503 9.59 -2.97 5.18
C ASN A 503 10.17 -2.88 6.60
N TYR A 504 11.31 -3.55 6.80
CA TYR A 504 11.99 -3.67 8.08
C TYR A 504 13.43 -3.21 7.95
N ASP A 505 13.80 -2.20 8.72
CA ASP A 505 15.15 -1.63 8.72
C ASP A 505 16.11 -2.58 9.46
N MET A 506 17.10 -3.10 8.74
CA MET A 506 18.08 -4.04 9.29
C MET A 506 19.18 -3.37 10.13
N GLU A 507 19.23 -2.04 10.17
CA GLU A 507 20.19 -1.27 10.96
C GLU A 507 19.54 -0.71 12.23
N GLN A 508 18.30 -0.20 12.10
CA GLN A 508 17.51 0.29 13.23
C GLN A 508 16.68 -0.80 13.92
N PHE A 509 16.62 -2.00 13.34
CA PHE A 509 15.90 -3.16 13.87
C PHE A 509 14.44 -2.88 14.21
N LYS A 510 13.69 -2.28 13.27
CA LYS A 510 12.26 -2.00 13.45
C LYS A 510 11.51 -1.93 12.11
N PRO A 511 10.19 -2.16 12.09
CA PRO A 511 9.33 -1.82 10.95
C PRO A 511 9.40 -0.31 10.65
N ILE A 512 9.42 0.06 9.38
CA ILE A 512 9.46 1.47 8.94
C ILE A 512 8.25 1.85 8.09
N SER A 513 7.72 0.91 7.32
CA SER A 513 6.51 1.11 6.55
C SER A 513 5.78 -0.20 6.29
N SER A 514 4.52 -0.09 5.91
CA SER A 514 3.74 -1.20 5.36
C SER A 514 2.92 -0.73 4.19
N THR A 515 2.81 -1.59 3.18
CA THR A 515 2.02 -1.34 1.98
C THR A 515 1.08 -2.50 1.72
N ILE A 516 -0.21 -2.21 1.56
CA ILE A 516 -1.19 -3.17 1.05
C ILE A 516 -1.03 -3.23 -0.46
N ILE A 517 -0.72 -4.41 -0.98
CA ILE A 517 -0.62 -4.69 -2.40
C ILE A 517 -1.83 -5.53 -2.81
N PHE A 518 -2.48 -5.14 -3.92
CA PHE A 518 -3.65 -5.86 -4.42
C PHE A 518 -3.62 -6.07 -5.94
N GLU A 519 -4.28 -7.13 -6.39
CA GLU A 519 -4.61 -7.36 -7.79
C GLU A 519 -6.14 -7.50 -7.93
N ASP A 520 -6.77 -6.54 -8.61
CA ASP A 520 -8.22 -6.45 -8.78
C ASP A 520 -8.76 -7.55 -9.71
N LEU A 521 -8.05 -7.81 -10.81
CA LEU A 521 -8.37 -8.85 -11.79
C LEU A 521 -7.17 -9.77 -11.99
N ILE A 522 -7.38 -11.08 -12.02
CA ILE A 522 -6.29 -12.05 -12.27
C ILE A 522 -5.51 -11.64 -13.52
N GLY A 523 -4.21 -11.38 -13.32
CA GLY A 523 -3.30 -11.05 -14.42
C GLY A 523 -3.25 -9.57 -14.82
N SER A 524 -4.06 -8.67 -14.23
CA SER A 524 -4.00 -7.24 -14.55
C SER A 524 -2.76 -6.53 -14.03
N GLY A 525 -2.00 -7.18 -13.14
CA GLY A 525 -0.89 -6.58 -12.42
C GLY A 525 -1.32 -6.08 -11.04
N THR A 526 -0.34 -6.04 -10.14
CA THR A 526 -0.49 -5.55 -8.77
C THR A 526 -0.46 -4.03 -8.72
N LYS A 527 -1.15 -3.47 -7.74
CA LYS A 527 -1.19 -2.05 -7.42
C LYS A 527 -1.03 -1.84 -5.91
N ASN A 528 -0.53 -0.67 -5.52
CA ASN A 528 -0.54 -0.23 -4.13
C ASN A 528 -1.95 0.28 -3.76
N TYR A 529 -2.46 -0.14 -2.60
CA TYR A 529 -3.77 0.24 -2.08
C TYR A 529 -3.67 1.27 -0.96
N GLN A 530 -2.87 0.97 0.06
CA GLN A 530 -2.66 1.82 1.23
C GLN A 530 -1.22 1.68 1.69
N VAL A 531 -0.64 2.76 2.21
CA VAL A 531 0.69 2.77 2.83
C VAL A 531 0.56 3.35 4.24
N GLN A 532 1.32 2.80 5.17
CA GLN A 532 1.50 3.35 6.51
C GLN A 532 2.99 3.45 6.81
N ILE A 533 3.39 4.52 7.48
CA ILE A 533 4.77 4.75 7.93
C ILE A 533 4.76 4.79 9.45
N TYR A 534 5.73 4.13 10.07
CA TYR A 534 5.79 3.93 11.53
C TYR A 534 6.66 4.98 12.22
#